data_AF-A0A8I1IHF2-F1
#
_entry.id   AF-A0A8I1IHF2-F1
#
_cell.length_a   1.000
_cell.length_b   1.000
_cell.length_c   1.000
_cell.angle_alpha   90.00
_cell.angle_beta   90.00
_cell.angle_gamma   90.00
#
_symmetry.space_group_name_H-M   'P 1'
#
loop_
_entity.id
_entity.type
_entity.pdbx_description
1 polymer ?
#
loop_
_entity_poly.entity_id
_entity_poly.type
_entity_poly.pdbx_seq_one_letter_code
_entity_poly.pdbx_strand_id
1 'polypeptide(L)' 'MGRALAIRRDFTAAELRRLARQSQDADQTRRLLALAVIYDGGSRGEAAETGGVGRQ' A
#
# COMPACT_ATOMS: atom_id res chain seq x y z
N MET A 1 -8.49 -18.28 9.75
CA MET A 1 -8.80 -16.94 10.31
C MET A 1 -7.51 -16.16 10.47
N GLY A 2 -7.17 -15.30 9.49
CA GLY A 2 -5.92 -14.53 9.54
C GLY A 2 -5.95 -13.50 10.67
N ARG A 3 -4.95 -13.51 11.54
CA ARG A 3 -4.81 -12.54 12.64
C ARG A 3 -4.55 -11.15 12.05
N ALA A 4 -5.29 -10.14 12.52
CA ALA A 4 -5.02 -8.75 12.18
C ALA A 4 -3.59 -8.40 12.63
N LEU A 5 -2.73 -8.06 11.67
CA LEU A 5 -1.40 -7.55 11.96
C LEU A 5 -1.54 -6.07 12.31
N ALA A 6 -0.99 -5.67 13.47
CA ALA A 6 -0.92 -4.27 13.83
C ALA A 6 0.03 -3.57 12.85
N ILE A 7 -0.51 -2.62 12.11
CA ILE A 7 0.25 -1.79 11.18
C ILE A 7 1.03 -0.76 12.01
N ARG A 8 2.31 -0.55 11.69
CA ARG A 8 3.11 0.49 12.33
C ARG A 8 2.46 1.85 12.08
N ARG A 9 2.46 2.75 13.06
CA ARG A 9 1.83 4.08 12.95
C ARG A 9 2.80 5.20 12.60
N ASP A 10 4.06 4.84 12.36
CA ASP A 10 5.13 5.78 12.06
C ASP A 10 5.05 6.34 10.63
N PHE A 11 4.14 5.79 9.81
CA PHE A 11 3.88 6.21 8.45
C PHE A 11 2.41 6.52 8.26
N THR A 12 2.14 7.50 7.41
CA THR A 12 0.79 7.81 6.94
C THR A 12 0.62 7.40 5.48
N ALA A 13 -0.62 7.15 5.06
CA ALA A 13 -0.93 6.90 3.66
C ALA A 13 -0.52 8.08 2.75
N ALA A 14 -0.59 9.31 3.27
CA ALA A 14 -0.16 10.51 2.56
C ALA A 14 1.37 10.51 2.29
N GLU A 15 2.17 10.12 3.27
CA GLU A 15 3.62 9.98 3.11
C GLU A 15 3.98 8.89 2.12
N LEU A 16 3.30 7.74 2.19
CA LEU A 16 3.50 6.64 1.25
C LEU A 16 3.20 7.06 -0.20
N ARG A 17 2.11 7.81 -0.43
CA ARG A 17 1.80 8.39 -1.75
C ARG A 17 2.84 9.43 -2.20
N ARG A 18 3.40 10.21 -1.27
CA ARG A 18 4.47 11.16 -1.58
C ARG A 18 5.74 10.44 -2.01
N LEU A 19 6.14 9.40 -1.28
CA LEU A 19 7.29 8.56 -1.64
C LEU A 19 7.07 7.86 -2.98
N ALA A 20 5.87 7.34 -3.23
CA ALA A 20 5.52 6.70 -4.50
C ALA A 20 5.70 7.67 -5.68
N ARG A 21 5.29 8.93 -5.54
CA ARG A 21 5.49 9.97 -6.57
C ARG A 21 6.96 10.34 -6.81
N GLN A 22 7.82 10.13 -5.82
CA GLN A 22 9.26 10.43 -5.91
C GLN A 22 10.07 9.23 -6.42
N SER A 23 9.48 8.03 -6.40
CA SER A 23 10.13 6.82 -6.87
C SER A 23 10.19 6.78 -8.40
N GLN A 24 11.37 6.47 -8.94
CA GLN A 24 11.59 6.22 -10.36
C GLN A 24 11.36 4.74 -10.73
N ASP A 25 11.27 3.87 -9.72
CA ASP A 25 11.01 2.45 -9.88
C ASP A 25 9.50 2.18 -9.82
N ALA A 26 8.96 1.61 -10.91
CA ALA A 26 7.54 1.34 -11.06
C ALA A 26 7.02 0.25 -10.10
N ASP A 27 7.86 -0.72 -9.72
CA ASP A 27 7.50 -1.77 -8.76
C ASP A 27 7.43 -1.19 -7.35
N GLN A 28 8.39 -0.33 -6.98
CA GLN A 28 8.36 0.39 -5.71
C GLN A 28 7.16 1.33 -5.61
N THR A 29 6.86 2.06 -6.69
CA THR A 29 5.67 2.92 -6.75
C THR A 29 4.40 2.13 -6.49
N ARG A 30 4.21 1.00 -7.18
CA ARG A 30 3.05 0.11 -6.97
C ARG A 30 2.97 -0.40 -5.54
N ARG A 31 4.10 -0.82 -4.96
CA ARG A 31 4.16 -1.34 -3.58
C ARG A 31 3.81 -0.26 -2.54
N LEU A 32 4.32 0.95 -2.73
CA LEU A 32 4.03 2.10 -1.85
C LEU A 32 2.56 2.52 -1.92
N LEU A 33 1.95 2.48 -3.11
CA LEU A 33 0.54 2.78 -3.28
C LEU A 33 -0.36 1.70 -2.65
N ALA A 34 -0.02 0.42 -2.79
CA ALA A 34 -0.72 -0.67 -2.11
C ALA A 34 -0.67 -0.51 -0.58
N LEU A 35 0.49 -0.14 -0.03
CA LEU A 35 0.63 0.16 1.39
C LEU A 35 -0.20 1.37 1.81
N ALA A 36 -0.26 2.43 0.99
CA ALA A 36 -1.07 3.60 1.30
C ALA A 36 -2.56 3.25 1.47
N VAL A 37 -3.09 2.36 0.61
CA VAL A 37 -4.48 1.86 0.73
C VAL A 37 -4.69 1.12 2.06
N ILE A 38 -3.75 0.26 2.46
CA ILE A 38 -3.83 -0.47 3.73
C ILE A 38 -3.82 0.49 4.93
N TYR A 39 -3.00 1.54 4.88
CA TYR A 39 -2.91 2.54 5.95
C TYR A 39 -4.15 3.44 6.03
N ASP A 40 -4.86 3.66 4.93
CA ASP A 40 -6.17 4.33 4.90
C ASP A 40 -7.32 3.41 5.36
N GLY A 41 -7.03 2.16 5.75
CA GLY A 41 -8.05 1.19 6.17
C GLY A 41 -8.73 0.47 5.02
N GLY A 42 -8.21 0.60 3.80
CA GLY A 42 -8.67 -0.15 2.64
C GLY A 42 -8.43 -1.66 2.77
N SER A 43 -9.23 -2.43 2.05
CA SER A 43 -9.15 -3.89 2.06
C SER A 43 -7.89 -4.41 1.36
N ARG A 44 -7.50 -5.65 1.66
CA ARG A 44 -6.39 -6.32 0.95
C ARG A 44 -6.64 -6.45 -0.55
N GLY A 45 -7.90 -6.52 -0.98
CA GLY A 45 -8.28 -6.56 -2.40
C GLY A 45 -7.97 -5.24 -3.10
N GLU A 46 -8.42 -4.12 -2.54
CA GLU A 46 -8.14 -2.77 -3.07
C GLU A 46 -6.64 -2.48 -3.12
N ALA A 47 -5.91 -2.91 -2.10
CA ALA A 47 -4.46 -2.79 -2.06
C ALA A 47 -3.78 -3.62 -3.16
N ALA A 48 -4.26 -4.84 -3.42
CA ALA A 48 -3.74 -5.72 -4.48
C ALA A 48 -3.97 -5.11 -5.87
N GLU A 49 -5.19 -4.63 -6.13
CA GLU A 49 -5.55 -3.96 -7.39
C GLU A 49 -4.68 -2.71 -7.61
N THR A 50 -4.50 -1.90 -6.57
CA THR A 50 -3.65 -0.71 -6.62
C THR A 50 -2.16 -1.06 -6.84
N GLY A 51 -1.69 -2.15 -6.24
CA GLY A 51 -0.33 -2.66 -6.40
C GLY A 51 -0.06 -3.33 -7.75
N GLY A 52 -1.03 -3.40 -8.65
CA GLY A 52 -0.88 -4.07 -9.94
C GLY A 52 -0.69 -5.58 -9.83
N VAL A 53 -0.96 -6.16 -8.66
CA VAL A 53 -1.02 -7.60 -8.45
C VAL A 53 -2.50 -7.96 -8.50
N GLY A 54 -2.98 -8.37 -9.68
CA GLY A 54 -4.32 -8.94 -9.81
C GLY A 54 -4.53 -10.01 -8.73
N ARG A 55 -5.76 -10.12 -8.21
CA ARG A 55 -6.11 -11.15 -7.22
C ARG A 55 -5.81 -12.53 -7.83
N GLN A 56 -4.65 -13.11 -7.48
CA GLN A 56 -4.28 -14.50 -7.77
C GLN A 56 -4.85 -15.41 -6.68
#